data_AF-V8NE06-F1
#
_entry.id   AF-V8NE06-F1
#
_cell.length_a   1.000
_cell.length_b   1.000
_cell.length_c   1.000
_cell.angle_alpha   90.00
_cell.angle_beta   90.00
_cell.angle_gamma   90.00
#
_symmetry.space_group_name_H-M   'P 1'
#
loop_
_entity.id
_entity.type
_entity.pdbx_description
1 polymer ?
#
loop_
_entity_poly.entity_id
_entity_poly.type
_entity_poly.pdbx_seq_one_letter_code
_entity_poly.pdbx_strand_id
1 'polypeptide(L)'
;MASEQTSQPESRGSGEKEEEEDFGYRRFPERTLGQGKKPALKGKIITSLFGSQYRCQSMLKVALDRPQAKLLLEAMKNSGCAVTNNRHISCENCDKHVGGGFDSSVSQIVLCQNNIHSQSQMNRVVAHELIHAFDHCRAHVDWFNNIRHLACSE
;
A
#
# COMPACT_ATOMS: atom_id res chain seq x y z
N MET A 1 -12.82 37.41 53.78
CA MET A 1 -11.93 36.48 53.04
C MET A 1 -12.80 35.68 52.08
N ALA A 2 -12.83 36.08 50.82
CA ALA A 2 -13.20 35.26 49.67
C ALA A 2 -12.86 36.11 48.43
N SER A 3 -11.90 35.64 47.66
CA SER A 3 -11.37 36.27 46.46
C SER A 3 -12.12 35.70 45.26
N GLU A 4 -12.59 36.53 44.32
CA GLU A 4 -12.77 36.09 42.95
C GLU A 4 -12.70 37.28 41.98
N GLN A 5 -11.62 37.33 41.21
CA GLN A 5 -11.47 38.18 40.04
C GLN A 5 -11.70 37.29 38.82
N THR A 6 -12.70 37.61 38.01
CA THR A 6 -12.83 37.10 36.64
C THR A 6 -12.67 38.27 35.68
N SER A 7 -11.72 38.15 34.77
CA SER A 7 -11.57 38.98 33.58
C SER A 7 -11.26 38.06 32.40
N GLN A 8 -12.05 38.18 31.33
CA GLN A 8 -11.77 37.72 29.97
C GLN A 8 -11.42 38.97 29.12
N PRO A 9 -11.04 38.86 27.82
CA PRO A 9 -10.38 37.79 27.06
C PRO A 9 -9.15 38.31 26.27
N GLU A 10 -8.26 37.45 25.77
CA GLU A 10 -7.44 37.80 24.60
C GLU A 10 -7.32 36.62 23.63
N SER A 11 -7.70 36.90 22.38
CA SER A 11 -7.57 36.06 21.21
C SER A 11 -6.11 35.93 20.77
N ARG A 12 -5.68 34.72 20.40
CA ARG A 12 -4.64 34.59 19.37
C ARG A 12 -4.70 33.23 18.71
N GLY A 13 -5.15 33.22 17.45
CA GLY A 13 -4.92 32.11 16.56
C GLY A 13 -3.42 31.92 16.35
N SER A 14 -3.00 30.67 16.34
CA SER A 14 -1.70 30.25 15.81
C SER A 14 -1.96 29.01 14.97
N GLY A 15 -1.58 29.10 13.70
CA GLY A 15 -1.96 28.18 12.64
C GLY A 15 -1.75 26.71 12.99
N GLU A 16 -2.75 25.92 12.62
CA GLU A 16 -2.65 24.49 12.50
C GLU A 16 -1.50 24.20 11.51
N LYS A 17 -0.42 23.64 12.03
CA LYS A 17 0.49 22.87 11.18
C LYS A 17 -0.33 21.67 10.78
N GLU A 18 -0.62 21.54 9.48
CA GLU A 18 -1.09 20.28 8.92
C GLU A 18 -0.10 19.20 9.38
N GLU A 19 -0.52 18.37 10.33
CA GLU A 19 0.19 17.14 10.64
C GLU A 19 0.09 16.30 9.37
N GLU A 20 1.22 16.11 8.70
CA GLU A 20 1.28 15.24 7.52
C GLU A 20 0.93 13.83 8.01
N GLU A 21 -0.33 13.43 7.86
CA GLU A 21 -0.86 12.19 8.39
C GLU A 21 -0.09 11.01 7.78
N ASP A 22 0.53 10.18 8.63
CA ASP A 22 1.33 9.04 8.19
C ASP A 22 0.46 7.89 7.73
N PHE A 23 0.02 7.92 6.47
CA PHE A 23 -0.75 6.86 5.83
C PHE A 23 0.06 5.57 5.52
N GLY A 24 1.22 5.39 6.14
CA GLY A 24 2.05 4.18 5.98
C GLY A 24 2.86 4.11 4.69
N TYR A 25 2.76 5.11 3.80
CA TYR A 25 3.55 5.20 2.57
C TYR A 25 5.06 5.19 2.81
N ARG A 26 5.51 5.60 4.00
CA ARG A 26 6.92 5.53 4.41
C ARG A 26 7.50 4.12 4.33
N ARG A 27 6.65 3.08 4.44
CA ARG A 27 7.07 1.67 4.35
C ARG A 27 7.38 1.21 2.93
N PHE A 28 7.08 2.03 1.91
CA PHE A 28 7.29 1.75 0.49
C PHE A 28 8.29 2.76 -0.12
N PRO A 29 9.58 2.69 0.25
CA PRO A 29 10.57 3.70 -0.12
C PRO A 29 10.79 3.83 -1.63
N GLU A 30 10.65 2.74 -2.39
CA GLU A 30 10.80 2.75 -3.86
C GLU A 30 9.81 3.72 -4.54
N ARG A 31 8.64 3.99 -3.93
CA ARG A 31 7.65 4.93 -4.47
C ARG A 31 7.94 6.38 -4.14
N THR A 32 8.53 6.66 -2.98
CA THR A 32 8.91 8.01 -2.56
C THR A 32 10.10 8.57 -3.34
N LEU A 33 11.00 7.69 -3.81
CA LEU A 33 12.18 8.08 -4.61
C LEU A 33 11.84 8.55 -6.04
N GLY A 34 10.58 8.40 -6.47
CA GLY A 34 10.04 8.93 -7.72
C GLY A 34 9.92 10.46 -7.76
N GLN A 35 9.99 11.14 -6.62
CA GLN A 35 10.10 12.60 -6.53
C GLN A 35 11.57 13.02 -6.37
N GLY A 36 12.37 12.83 -7.42
CA GLY A 36 13.52 13.71 -7.67
C GLY A 36 14.91 13.35 -7.14
N LYS A 37 15.22 12.11 -6.70
CA LYS A 37 16.62 11.71 -6.43
C LYS A 37 16.93 10.29 -6.90
N LYS A 38 17.54 10.17 -8.09
CA LYS A 38 18.24 8.95 -8.48
C LYS A 38 19.42 8.73 -7.52
N PRO A 39 19.56 7.58 -6.85
CA PRO A 39 20.73 7.33 -6.03
C PRO A 39 21.96 7.22 -6.94
N ALA A 40 23.01 7.97 -6.59
CA ALA A 40 24.29 7.94 -7.27
C ALA A 40 24.88 6.53 -7.19
N LEU A 41 25.05 5.92 -8.36
CA LEU A 41 25.63 4.61 -8.57
C LEU A 41 27.07 4.56 -8.04
N LYS A 42 27.28 3.97 -6.87
CA LYS A 42 28.59 3.41 -6.48
C LYS A 42 28.51 1.90 -6.62
N GLY A 43 29.27 1.40 -7.59
CA GLY A 43 29.27 0.02 -8.04
C GLY A 43 29.42 -0.99 -6.92
N LYS A 44 28.44 -1.91 -6.86
CA LYS A 44 28.50 -3.33 -6.53
C LYS A 44 27.05 -3.83 -6.52
N ILE A 45 26.81 -5.06 -7.01
CA ILE A 45 25.54 -5.82 -6.90
C ILE A 45 24.44 -5.49 -7.94
N ILE A 46 24.64 -5.84 -9.22
CA ILE A 46 23.53 -5.92 -10.19
C ILE A 46 22.83 -7.30 -10.12
N THR A 47 23.48 -8.32 -9.56
CA THR A 47 23.01 -9.72 -9.54
C THR A 47 21.84 -9.98 -8.58
N SER A 48 21.76 -9.26 -7.45
CA SER A 48 20.75 -9.50 -6.40
C SER A 48 19.37 -8.93 -6.74
N LEU A 49 19.32 -7.82 -7.49
CA LEU A 49 18.07 -7.18 -7.92
C LEU A 49 17.33 -8.02 -8.97
N PHE A 50 18.05 -8.61 -9.93
CA PHE A 50 17.44 -9.48 -10.94
C PHE A 50 16.89 -10.79 -10.35
N GLY A 51 17.60 -11.40 -9.40
CA GLY A 51 17.17 -12.67 -8.80
C GLY A 51 15.93 -12.54 -7.89
N SER A 52 15.83 -11.44 -7.14
CA SER A 52 14.68 -11.17 -6.26
C SER A 52 13.41 -10.85 -7.04
N GLN A 53 13.53 -10.03 -8.09
CA GLN A 53 12.40 -9.72 -8.98
C GLN A 53 11.88 -10.97 -9.71
N TYR A 54 12.78 -11.82 -10.21
CA TYR A 54 12.39 -13.09 -10.84
C TYR A 54 11.66 -14.03 -9.87
N ARG A 55 12.11 -14.11 -8.61
CA ARG A 55 11.45 -14.92 -7.57
C ARG A 55 10.03 -14.42 -7.31
N CYS A 56 9.87 -13.11 -7.10
CA CYS A 56 8.56 -12.52 -6.84
C CYS A 56 7.58 -12.80 -7.98
N GLN A 57 8.00 -12.54 -9.23
CA GLN A 57 7.17 -12.78 -10.42
C GLN A 57 6.79 -14.26 -10.59
N SER A 58 7.72 -15.18 -10.30
CA SER A 58 7.45 -16.62 -10.37
C SER A 58 6.42 -17.05 -9.34
N MET A 59 6.55 -16.59 -8.10
CA MET A 59 5.61 -16.89 -7.02
C MET A 59 4.25 -16.23 -7.26
N LEU A 60 4.24 -15.01 -7.78
CA LEU A 60 3.04 -14.27 -8.15
C LEU A 60 2.24 -15.02 -9.21
N LYS A 61 2.90 -15.55 -10.26
CA LYS A 61 2.22 -16.36 -11.28
C LYS A 61 1.48 -17.56 -10.66
N VAL A 62 2.11 -18.24 -9.71
CA VAL A 62 1.47 -19.36 -8.98
C VAL A 62 0.32 -18.86 -8.09
N ALA A 63 0.48 -17.71 -7.43
CA ALA A 63 -0.55 -17.13 -6.57
C ALA A 63 -1.79 -16.70 -7.36
N LEU A 64 -1.62 -16.05 -8.52
CA LEU A 64 -2.71 -15.65 -9.41
C LEU A 64 -3.45 -16.84 -10.03
N ASP A 65 -2.81 -18.02 -10.12
CA ASP A 65 -3.43 -19.23 -10.63
C ASP A 65 -4.34 -19.93 -9.59
N ARG A 66 -4.27 -19.54 -8.31
CA ARG A 66 -5.06 -20.13 -7.22
C ARG A 66 -6.55 -19.76 -7.34
N PRO A 67 -7.47 -20.63 -6.88
CA PRO A 67 -8.91 -20.40 -6.99
C PRO A 67 -9.39 -19.07 -6.40
N GLN A 68 -8.84 -18.68 -5.24
CA GLN A 68 -9.20 -17.42 -4.57
C GLN A 68 -8.85 -16.20 -5.44
N ALA A 69 -7.63 -16.16 -5.98
CA ALA A 69 -7.17 -15.06 -6.81
C ALA A 69 -7.96 -15.01 -8.14
N LYS A 70 -8.18 -16.15 -8.79
CA LYS A 70 -8.99 -16.23 -10.02
C LYS A 70 -10.41 -15.70 -9.81
N LEU A 71 -11.04 -16.06 -8.70
CA LEU A 71 -12.38 -15.59 -8.36
C LEU A 71 -12.42 -14.05 -8.26
N LEU A 72 -11.46 -13.46 -7.54
CA LEU A 72 -11.37 -12.00 -7.38
C LEU A 72 -11.05 -11.29 -8.70
N LEU A 73 -10.14 -11.85 -9.51
CA LEU A 73 -9.79 -11.32 -10.84
C LEU A 73 -11.00 -11.30 -11.77
N GLU A 74 -11.79 -12.38 -11.82
CA GLU A 74 -13.02 -12.43 -12.60
C GLU A 74 -14.09 -11.48 -12.05
N ALA A 75 -14.26 -11.38 -10.72
CA ALA A 75 -15.19 -10.44 -10.11
C ALA A 75 -14.85 -8.98 -10.43
N MET A 76 -13.56 -8.61 -10.36
CA MET A 76 -13.09 -7.28 -10.75
C MET A 76 -13.28 -7.01 -12.24
N LYS A 77 -12.99 -7.99 -13.10
CA LYS A 77 -13.24 -7.88 -14.55
C LYS A 77 -14.72 -7.63 -14.84
N ASN A 78 -15.62 -8.36 -14.18
CA ASN A 78 -17.06 -8.20 -14.33
C ASN A 78 -17.59 -6.88 -13.74
N SER A 79 -16.87 -6.30 -12.78
CA SER A 79 -17.18 -4.99 -12.16
C SER A 79 -16.60 -3.80 -12.93
N GLY A 80 -15.88 -4.03 -14.04
CA GLY A 80 -15.31 -2.97 -14.88
C GLY A 80 -13.91 -2.49 -14.46
N CYS A 81 -13.24 -3.17 -13.53
CA CYS A 81 -11.93 -2.82 -13.00
C CYS A 81 -10.92 -3.95 -13.18
N ALA A 82 -10.76 -4.44 -14.42
CA ALA A 82 -9.90 -5.56 -14.72
C ALA A 82 -8.43 -5.32 -14.28
N VAL A 83 -7.93 -6.20 -13.42
CA VAL A 83 -6.54 -6.18 -12.95
C VAL A 83 -5.64 -6.93 -13.92
N THR A 84 -4.53 -6.29 -14.29
CA THR A 84 -3.49 -6.85 -15.16
C THR A 84 -2.14 -6.81 -14.46
N ASN A 85 -1.39 -7.93 -14.56
CA ASN A 85 -0.15 -8.13 -13.80
C ASN A 85 0.85 -6.97 -13.97
N ASN A 86 1.09 -6.51 -15.20
CA ASN A 86 2.15 -5.54 -15.48
C ASN A 86 1.79 -4.09 -15.13
N ARG A 87 0.50 -3.77 -14.92
CA ARG A 87 0.05 -2.40 -14.57
C ARG A 87 -0.32 -2.27 -13.11
N HIS A 88 -0.97 -3.29 -12.57
CA HIS A 88 -1.65 -3.22 -11.29
C HIS A 88 -0.91 -3.98 -10.19
N ILE A 89 0.18 -4.70 -10.50
CA ILE A 89 0.96 -5.43 -9.50
C ILE A 89 2.45 -5.10 -9.68
N SER A 90 3.10 -4.63 -8.61
CA SER A 90 4.53 -4.37 -8.56
C SER A 90 5.21 -5.24 -7.51
N CYS A 91 6.44 -5.67 -7.80
CA CYS A 91 7.33 -6.31 -6.83
C CYS A 91 8.37 -5.27 -6.44
N GLU A 92 8.39 -4.88 -5.17
CA GLU A 92 9.22 -3.77 -4.66
C GLU A 92 9.94 -4.20 -3.38
N ASN A 93 11.04 -3.52 -3.03
CA ASN A 93 11.62 -3.65 -1.70
C ASN A 93 10.98 -2.65 -0.73
N CYS A 94 10.49 -3.17 0.40
CA CYS A 94 9.80 -2.39 1.42
C CYS A 94 10.55 -2.39 2.74
N ASP A 95 10.09 -1.59 3.69
CA ASP A 95 10.52 -1.67 5.08
C ASP A 95 10.22 -3.04 5.69
N LYS A 96 10.95 -3.37 6.76
CA LYS A 96 10.78 -4.64 7.47
C LYS A 96 9.34 -4.75 8.00
N HIS A 97 8.80 -5.97 8.00
CA HIS A 97 7.47 -6.35 8.53
C HIS A 97 6.25 -6.15 7.62
N VAL A 98 6.40 -5.59 6.41
CA VAL A 98 5.26 -5.43 5.47
C VAL A 98 5.31 -6.48 4.37
N GLY A 99 4.23 -7.24 4.19
CA GLY A 99 4.12 -8.24 3.13
C GLY A 99 3.74 -7.65 1.77
N GLY A 100 2.88 -6.64 1.77
CA GLY A 100 2.37 -5.96 0.59
C GLY A 100 1.50 -4.76 1.00
N GLY A 101 0.85 -4.15 0.02
CA GLY A 101 -0.16 -3.12 0.25
C GLY A 101 -0.89 -2.72 -1.03
N PHE A 102 -2.08 -2.15 -0.89
CA PHE A 102 -2.83 -1.57 -2.00
C PHE A 102 -2.76 -0.05 -1.97
N ASP A 103 -2.32 0.55 -3.07
CA ASP A 103 -2.30 2.00 -3.23
C ASP A 103 -3.45 2.46 -4.10
N SER A 104 -4.42 3.07 -3.43
CA SER A 104 -5.65 3.57 -4.02
C SER A 104 -5.44 4.74 -4.97
N SER A 105 -4.36 5.52 -4.80
CA SER A 105 -4.08 6.70 -5.64
C SER A 105 -3.74 6.33 -7.09
N VAL A 106 -3.11 5.17 -7.29
CA VAL A 106 -2.67 4.66 -8.61
C VAL A 106 -3.29 3.32 -8.96
N SER A 107 -4.17 2.81 -8.09
CA SER A 107 -4.80 1.49 -8.12
C SER A 107 -3.78 0.37 -8.37
N GLN A 108 -2.77 0.27 -7.51
CA GLN A 108 -1.67 -0.70 -7.66
C GLN A 108 -1.40 -1.47 -6.38
N ILE A 109 -1.34 -2.80 -6.50
CA ILE A 109 -0.89 -3.75 -5.49
C ILE A 109 0.64 -3.79 -5.46
N VAL A 110 1.23 -3.59 -4.29
CA VAL A 110 2.66 -3.79 -4.01
C VAL A 110 2.86 -5.14 -3.33
N LEU A 111 3.85 -5.88 -3.79
CA LEU A 111 4.34 -7.09 -3.15
C LEU A 111 5.77 -6.84 -2.68
N CYS A 112 5.97 -6.89 -1.36
CA CYS A 112 7.26 -6.62 -0.74
C CYS A 112 8.17 -7.84 -0.85
N GLN A 113 8.87 -7.96 -1.97
CA GLN A 113 9.61 -9.17 -2.35
C GLN A 113 10.70 -9.57 -1.34
N ASN A 114 11.24 -8.59 -0.62
CA ASN A 114 12.25 -8.79 0.42
C ASN A 114 11.67 -9.42 1.70
N ASN A 115 10.36 -9.34 1.92
CA ASN A 115 9.67 -9.85 3.11
C ASN A 115 8.80 -11.09 2.84
N ILE A 116 8.53 -11.43 1.57
CA ILE A 116 7.76 -12.62 1.19
C ILE A 116 8.70 -13.81 0.95
N HIS A 117 8.79 -14.74 1.89
CA HIS A 117 9.78 -15.83 1.87
C HIS A 117 9.22 -17.18 1.40
N SER A 118 7.91 -17.34 1.31
CA SER A 118 7.29 -18.62 0.93
C SER A 118 6.08 -18.43 0.00
N GLN A 119 5.76 -19.47 -0.79
CA GLN A 119 4.60 -19.43 -1.68
C GLN A 119 3.29 -19.27 -0.90
N SER A 120 3.18 -19.88 0.29
CA SER A 120 2.02 -19.73 1.17
C SER A 120 1.83 -18.28 1.59
N GLN A 121 2.92 -17.59 1.95
CA GLN A 121 2.87 -16.17 2.29
C GLN A 121 2.49 -15.31 1.07
N MET A 122 3.07 -15.57 -0.11
CA MET A 122 2.70 -14.88 -1.35
C MET A 122 1.21 -15.04 -1.66
N ASN A 123 0.67 -16.26 -1.56
CA ASN A 123 -0.74 -16.53 -1.82
C ASN A 123 -1.66 -15.72 -0.90
N ARG A 124 -1.29 -15.59 0.38
CA ARG A 124 -2.06 -14.83 1.37
C ARG A 124 -2.01 -13.33 1.08
N VAL A 125 -0.81 -12.79 0.85
CA VAL A 125 -0.63 -11.36 0.53
C VAL A 125 -1.39 -11.01 -0.74
N VAL A 126 -1.17 -11.74 -1.84
CA VAL A 126 -1.86 -11.47 -3.11
C VAL A 126 -3.38 -11.50 -2.96
N ALA A 127 -3.93 -12.49 -2.23
CA ALA A 127 -5.37 -12.56 -2.02
C ALA A 127 -5.89 -11.35 -1.20
N HIS A 128 -5.20 -10.96 -0.14
CA HIS A 128 -5.54 -9.81 0.69
C HIS A 128 -5.51 -8.50 -0.11
N GLU A 129 -4.44 -8.25 -0.87
CA GLU A 129 -4.34 -7.02 -1.66
C GLU A 129 -5.34 -6.99 -2.84
N LEU A 130 -5.71 -8.16 -3.39
CA LEU A 130 -6.79 -8.25 -4.39
C LEU A 130 -8.16 -7.93 -3.79
N ILE A 131 -8.39 -8.24 -2.50
CA ILE A 131 -9.63 -7.84 -1.80
C ILE A 131 -9.67 -6.31 -1.68
N HIS A 132 -8.58 -5.67 -1.24
CA HIS A 132 -8.52 -4.20 -1.20
C HIS A 132 -8.76 -3.57 -2.59
N ALA A 133 -8.16 -4.12 -3.64
CA ALA A 133 -8.38 -3.64 -5.01
C ALA A 133 -9.85 -3.81 -5.44
N PHE A 134 -10.47 -4.95 -5.11
CA PHE A 134 -11.88 -5.22 -5.41
C PHE A 134 -12.82 -4.30 -4.63
N ASP A 135 -12.55 -4.05 -3.35
CA ASP A 135 -13.34 -3.17 -2.50
C ASP A 135 -13.22 -1.71 -2.96
N HIS A 136 -12.02 -1.26 -3.31
CA HIS A 136 -11.81 0.05 -3.92
C HIS A 136 -12.69 0.24 -5.16
N CYS A 137 -12.72 -0.78 -6.03
CA CYS A 137 -13.49 -0.77 -7.27
C CYS A 137 -15.01 -0.79 -7.04
N ARG A 138 -15.52 -1.71 -6.23
CA ARG A 138 -16.98 -1.92 -6.11
C ARG A 138 -17.64 -1.00 -5.09
N ALA A 139 -16.94 -0.69 -4.00
CA ALA A 139 -17.51 -0.04 -2.83
C ALA A 139 -17.04 1.41 -2.68
N HIS A 140 -16.13 1.88 -3.55
CA HIS A 140 -15.60 3.25 -3.53
C HIS A 140 -15.09 3.62 -2.12
N VAL A 141 -14.27 2.72 -1.55
CA VAL A 141 -13.72 2.85 -0.19
C VAL A 141 -13.00 4.18 -0.03
N ASP A 142 -13.29 4.86 1.07
CA ASP A 142 -12.63 6.10 1.47
C ASP A 142 -11.54 5.75 2.47
N TRP A 143 -10.33 5.54 1.92
CA TRP A 143 -9.18 4.97 2.62
C TRP A 143 -8.60 5.88 3.70
N PHE A 144 -8.84 7.19 3.59
CA PHE A 144 -8.13 8.19 4.40
C PHE A 144 -9.07 8.96 5.33
N ASN A 145 -10.31 9.24 4.90
CA ASN A 145 -11.20 10.10 5.67
C ASN A 145 -12.31 9.33 6.41
N ASN A 146 -12.40 8.00 6.22
CA ASN A 146 -13.46 7.20 6.83
C ASN A 146 -12.93 5.90 7.46
N ILE A 147 -12.74 5.95 8.78
CA ILE A 147 -12.25 4.81 9.57
C ILE A 147 -13.16 3.57 9.50
N ARG A 148 -14.46 3.74 9.28
CA ARG A 148 -15.38 2.60 9.13
C ARG A 148 -15.15 1.89 7.80
N HIS A 149 -14.89 2.65 6.74
CA HIS A 149 -14.58 2.07 5.43
C HIS A 149 -13.26 1.29 5.51
N LEU A 150 -12.23 1.87 6.13
CA LEU A 150 -10.96 1.19 6.36
C LEU A 150 -11.12 -0.10 7.19
N ALA A 151 -11.85 -0.04 8.31
CA ALA A 151 -12.06 -1.21 9.16
C ALA A 151 -12.88 -2.32 8.48
N CYS A 152 -13.75 -1.98 7.53
CA CYS A 152 -14.51 -2.98 6.76
C CYS A 152 -13.70 -3.60 5.61
N SER A 153 -12.60 -2.97 5.18
CA SER A 153 -11.75 -3.46 4.08
C SER A 153 -10.60 -4.35 4.53
N GLU A 154 -10.31 -4.44 5.84
CA GLU A 154 -9.23 -5.23 6.46
C GLU A 154 -9.75 -6.56 7.05
#